data_AF-A0A7W9EWM2-F1
#
_entry.id   AF-A0A7W9EWM2-F1
#
_cell.length_a   1.000
_cell.length_b   1.000
_cell.length_c   1.000
_cell.angle_alpha   90.00
_cell.angle_beta   90.00
_cell.angle_gamma   90.00
#
_symmetry.space_group_name_H-M   'P 1'
#
loop_
_entity.id
_entity.type
_entity.pdbx_description
1 polymer ?
#
loop_
_entity_poly.entity_id
_entity_poly.type
_entity_poly.pdbx_seq_one_letter_code
_entity_poly.pdbx_strand_id
1 'polypeptide(L)'
;MSDTKRISLEELQALKASGDITGPKTHAGGEDLPDDFWDDAELVMPKAKTAVSMRVDPDVLDFFKEQGSGHLTRMHAVLRAYVDAQKRIQN
;
A
#
# COMPACT_ATOMS: atom_id res chain seq x y z
N MET A 1 2.48 -16.66 -3.99
CA MET A 1 2.62 -15.65 -2.92
C MET A 1 2.05 -16.27 -1.66
N SER A 2 2.92 -16.60 -0.71
CA SER A 2 2.52 -17.23 0.55
C SER A 2 3.20 -16.47 1.69
N ASP A 3 2.80 -15.22 1.92
CA ASP A 3 3.30 -14.39 3.03
C ASP A 3 2.61 -14.71 4.37
N THR A 4 1.89 -15.84 4.45
CA THR A 4 1.30 -16.31 5.70
C THR A 4 2.29 -17.22 6.41
N LYS A 5 2.96 -16.70 7.44
CA LYS A 5 3.79 -17.51 8.35
C LYS A 5 2.86 -18.37 9.21
N ARG A 6 2.89 -19.69 9.05
CA ARG A 6 2.26 -20.63 9.99
C ARG A 6 3.21 -20.79 11.18
N ILE A 7 2.76 -20.37 12.35
CA ILE A 7 3.48 -20.48 13.61
C ILE A 7 2.53 -21.09 14.64
N SER A 8 3.06 -21.95 15.51
CA SER A 8 2.25 -22.55 16.57
C SER A 8 1.89 -21.51 17.65
N LEU A 9 0.84 -21.79 18.42
CA LEU A 9 0.42 -20.91 19.51
C LEU A 9 1.54 -20.76 20.57
N GLU A 10 2.24 -21.86 20.86
CA GLU A 10 3.34 -21.88 21.82
C GLU A 10 4.51 -21.00 21.37
N GLU A 11 4.89 -21.07 20.10
CA GLU A 11 5.93 -20.21 19.54
C GLU A 11 5.51 -18.73 19.54
N LEU A 12 4.25 -18.41 19.28
CA LEU A 12 3.73 -17.04 19.42
C LEU A 12 3.83 -16.54 20.86
N GLN A 13 3.52 -17.39 21.84
CA GLN A 13 3.66 -17.03 23.26
C GLN A 13 5.13 -16.84 23.65
N ALA A 14 6.03 -17.69 23.16
CA ALA A 14 7.47 -17.58 23.40
C ALA A 14 8.03 -16.28 22.83
N LEU A 15 7.67 -15.91 21.59
CA LEU A 15 8.08 -14.64 20.96
C LEU A 15 7.52 -13.43 21.72
N LYS A 16 6.30 -13.54 22.28
CA LYS A 16 5.72 -12.47 23.11
C LYS A 16 6.47 -12.35 24.44
N ALA A 17 6.89 -13.46 25.02
CA ALA A 17 7.65 -13.50 26.28
C ALA A 17 9.09 -12.99 26.11
N SER A 18 9.72 -13.25 24.97
CA SER A 18 11.06 -12.73 24.64
C SER A 18 11.06 -11.25 24.24
N GLY A 19 9.88 -10.67 23.96
CA GLY A 19 9.75 -9.28 23.50
C GLY A 19 9.98 -9.09 22.00
N ASP A 20 10.19 -10.17 21.25
CA ASP A 20 10.39 -10.16 19.81
C ASP A 20 9.11 -9.76 19.04
N ILE A 21 7.94 -9.94 19.67
CA ILE A 21 6.66 -9.43 19.15
C ILE A 21 5.94 -8.57 20.19
N THR A 22 5.46 -7.42 19.74
CA THR A 22 4.57 -6.56 20.54
C THR A 22 3.12 -6.96 20.26
N GLY A 23 2.28 -6.95 21.29
CA GLY A 23 0.84 -7.11 21.12
C GLY A 23 0.23 -6.02 20.24
N PRO A 24 -1.04 -6.15 19.82
CA PRO A 24 -1.72 -5.13 19.04
C PRO A 24 -1.53 -3.77 19.72
N LYS A 25 -0.98 -2.81 18.98
CA LYS A 25 -0.91 -1.42 19.44
C LYS A 25 -2.35 -0.98 19.64
N THR A 26 -2.77 -0.76 20.87
CA THR A 26 -4.03 -0.07 21.14
C THR A 26 -3.83 1.34 20.61
N HIS A 27 -4.40 1.64 19.45
CA HIS A 27 -4.53 3.01 18.99
C HIS A 27 -5.36 3.73 20.04
N ALA A 28 -4.76 4.72 20.70
CA ALA A 28 -5.45 5.54 21.68
C ALA A 28 -6.57 6.28 20.96
N GLY A 29 -7.82 5.89 21.21
CA GLY A 29 -9.02 6.56 20.72
C GLY A 29 -9.04 6.76 19.20
N GLY A 30 -9.36 5.70 18.45
CA GLY A 30 -9.93 5.95 17.12
C GLY A 30 -11.22 6.75 17.35
N GLU A 31 -11.37 7.89 16.68
CA GLU A 31 -12.64 8.61 16.67
C GLU A 31 -13.72 7.65 16.15
N ASP A 32 -14.83 7.55 16.87
CA ASP A 32 -15.98 6.79 16.38
C ASP A 32 -16.44 7.45 15.08
N LEU A 33 -16.52 6.65 14.01
CA LEU A 33 -17.03 7.14 12.74
C LEU A 33 -18.53 7.44 12.89
N PRO A 34 -19.03 8.54 12.32
CA PRO A 34 -20.46 8.81 12.25
C PRO A 34 -21.24 7.64 11.62
N ASP A 35 -22.49 7.46 12.03
CA ASP A 35 -23.35 6.37 11.54
C ASP A 35 -23.55 6.41 10.01
N ASP A 36 -23.51 7.61 9.42
CA ASP A 36 -23.70 7.89 7.99
C ASP A 36 -22.40 7.82 7.16
N PHE A 37 -21.25 7.57 7.80
CA PHE A 37 -19.94 7.59 7.13
C PHE A 37 -19.86 6.68 5.90
N TRP A 38 -20.61 5.58 5.88
CA TRP A 38 -20.60 4.59 4.80
C TRP A 38 -21.77 4.72 3.81
N ASP A 39 -22.69 5.65 4.00
CA ASP A 39 -23.92 5.75 3.19
C ASP A 39 -23.62 5.97 1.69
N ASP A 40 -22.56 6.74 1.40
CA ASP A 40 -22.11 7.06 0.04
C ASP A 40 -20.87 6.26 -0.40
N ALA A 41 -20.51 5.18 0.30
CA ALA A 41 -19.31 4.43 0.00
C ALA A 41 -19.45 3.63 -1.30
N GLU A 42 -18.67 4.00 -2.32
CA GLU A 42 -18.63 3.25 -3.57
C GLU A 42 -17.72 2.01 -3.47
N LEU A 43 -18.24 0.83 -3.84
CA LEU A 43 -17.44 -0.39 -3.94
C LEU A 43 -16.48 -0.31 -5.13
N VAL A 44 -15.22 0.00 -4.86
CA VAL A 44 -14.16 0.03 -5.88
C VAL A 44 -13.44 -1.32 -5.92
N MET A 45 -13.68 -2.11 -6.96
CA MET A 45 -12.90 -3.32 -7.20
C MET A 45 -11.46 -2.94 -7.59
N PRO A 46 -10.43 -3.40 -6.85
CA PRO A 46 -9.06 -3.09 -7.19
C PRO A 46 -8.72 -3.72 -8.54
N LYS A 47 -8.49 -2.89 -9.57
CA LYS A 47 -7.97 -3.39 -10.84
C LYS A 47 -6.57 -3.91 -10.63
N ALA A 48 -6.35 -5.18 -10.97
CA ALA A 48 -5.03 -5.77 -10.99
C ALA A 48 -4.14 -4.97 -11.96
N LYS A 49 -2.98 -4.52 -11.47
CA LYS A 49 -1.97 -3.89 -12.32
C LYS A 49 -1.40 -4.96 -13.25
N THR A 50 -1.29 -4.65 -14.53
CA THR A 50 -0.56 -5.51 -15.48
C THR A 50 0.93 -5.35 -15.23
N ALA A 51 1.64 -6.45 -14.95
CA ALA A 51 3.08 -6.45 -14.83
C ALA A 51 3.70 -6.22 -16.23
N VAL A 52 4.47 -5.15 -16.36
CA VAL A 52 5.18 -4.80 -17.60
C VAL A 52 6.67 -4.64 -17.30
N SER A 53 7.51 -5.07 -18.23
CA SER A 53 8.95 -4.77 -18.23
C SER A 53 9.19 -3.58 -19.15
N MET A 54 9.74 -2.50 -18.61
CA MET A 54 10.01 -1.26 -19.34
C MET A 54 11.41 -0.76 -18.99
N ARG A 55 12.09 -0.17 -19.97
CA ARG A 55 13.34 0.55 -19.74
C ARG A 55 13.04 2.00 -19.40
N VAL A 56 13.70 2.51 -18.39
CA VAL A 56 13.66 3.91 -17.96
C VAL A 56 15.10 4.39 -17.81
N ASP A 57 15.30 5.70 -17.96
CA ASP A 57 16.62 6.27 -17.76
C ASP A 57 17.07 6.12 -16.29
N PRO A 58 18.38 5.91 -16.04
CA PRO A 58 18.88 5.63 -14.70
C PRO A 58 18.58 6.74 -13.68
N ASP A 59 18.72 7.99 -14.09
CA ASP A 59 18.48 9.19 -13.27
C ASP A 59 17.02 9.29 -12.82
N VAL A 60 16.07 8.96 -13.70
CA VAL A 60 14.64 8.90 -13.36
C VAL A 60 14.39 7.84 -12.30
N LEU A 61 14.98 6.65 -12.46
CA LEU A 61 14.81 5.57 -11.50
C LEU A 61 15.41 5.94 -10.13
N ASP A 62 16.59 6.55 -10.13
CA ASP A 62 17.30 6.92 -8.91
C ASP A 62 16.55 8.02 -8.15
N PHE A 63 16.00 9.02 -8.85
CA PHE A 63 15.13 10.05 -8.25
C PHE A 63 13.96 9.44 -7.45
N PHE A 64 13.31 8.40 -7.97
CA PHE A 64 12.20 7.76 -7.25
C PHE A 64 12.69 6.88 -6.09
N LYS A 65 13.82 6.20 -6.25
CA LYS A 65 14.43 5.33 -5.22
C LYS A 65 14.84 6.13 -3.98
N GLU A 66 15.38 7.33 -4.15
CA GLU A 66 15.78 8.22 -3.04
C GLU A 66 14.62 8.51 -2.08
N GLN A 67 13.37 8.42 -2.55
CA GLN A 67 12.17 8.66 -1.76
C GLN A 67 11.72 7.41 -0.94
N GLY A 68 12.45 6.29 -1.01
CA GLY A 68 12.24 5.09 -0.19
C GLY A 68 11.44 3.94 -0.84
N SER A 69 10.98 2.99 -0.01
CA SER A 69 10.40 1.69 -0.44
C SER A 69 9.16 1.79 -1.34
N GLY A 70 8.45 2.92 -1.32
CA GLY A 70 7.28 3.20 -2.17
C GLY A 70 7.60 3.73 -3.58
N HIS A 71 8.85 3.66 -4.05
CA HIS A 71 9.29 4.31 -5.29
C HIS A 71 8.50 3.88 -6.52
N LEU A 72 8.23 2.57 -6.70
CA LEU A 72 7.42 2.07 -7.81
C LEU A 72 5.97 2.57 -7.74
N THR A 73 5.39 2.65 -6.53
CA THR A 73 4.03 3.17 -6.32
C THR A 73 3.94 4.64 -6.70
N ARG A 74 4.92 5.45 -6.30
CA ARG A 74 5.00 6.88 -6.68
C ARG A 74 5.23 7.07 -8.17
N MET A 75 6.13 6.32 -8.77
CA MET A 75 6.34 6.33 -10.23
C MET A 75 5.05 5.97 -10.98
N HIS A 76 4.33 4.95 -10.53
CA HIS A 76 3.02 4.60 -11.10
C HIS A 76 1.99 5.72 -10.94
N ALA A 77 1.96 6.43 -9.81
CA ALA A 77 1.04 7.56 -9.60
C ALA A 77 1.31 8.70 -10.59
N VAL A 78 2.58 9.01 -10.86
CA VAL A 78 2.98 10.01 -11.87
C VAL A 78 2.50 9.59 -13.27
N LEU A 79 2.76 8.34 -13.67
CA LEU A 79 2.28 7.81 -14.96
C LEU A 79 0.75 7.88 -15.07
N ARG A 80 0.04 7.59 -13.98
CA ARG A 80 -1.42 7.68 -13.95
C ARG A 80 -1.91 9.11 -14.13
N ALA A 81 -1.33 10.06 -13.39
CA ALA A 81 -1.68 11.48 -13.49
C ALA A 81 -1.44 12.03 -14.90
N TYR A 82 -0.34 11.63 -15.55
CA TYR A 82 -0.06 11.98 -16.94
C TYR A 82 -1.15 11.48 -17.90
N VAL A 83 -1.52 10.20 -17.81
CA VAL A 83 -2.58 9.62 -18.65
C VAL A 83 -3.91 10.33 -18.44
N ASP A 84 -4.29 10.62 -17.19
CA ASP A 84 -5.54 11.31 -16.88
C ASP A 84 -5.55 12.76 -17.37
N ALA A 85 -4.41 13.45 -17.33
CA ALA A 85 -4.27 14.77 -17.93
C ALA A 85 -4.43 14.73 -19.47
N GLN A 86 -3.81 13.76 -20.15
CA GLN A 86 -3.94 13.61 -21.60
C GLN A 86 -5.36 13.29 -22.03
N LYS A 87 -6.08 12.42 -21.30
CA LYS A 87 -7.49 12.10 -21.59
C LYS A 87 -8.41 13.29 -21.43
N ARG A 88 -8.14 14.19 -20.47
CA ARG A 88 -8.93 15.41 -20.27
C ARG A 88 -8.76 16.43 -21.41
N ILE A 89 -7.61 16.46 -22.08
CA ILE A 89 -7.36 17.38 -23.21
C ILE A 89 -8.03 16.89 -24.49
N GLN A 90 -8.22 15.57 -24.63
CA GLN A 90 -8.75 14.94 -25.84
C GLN A 90 -10.29 14.83 -25.89
N ASN A 91 -10.96 15.16 -24.79
CA ASN A 91 -12.42 15.21 -24.66
C ASN A 91 -12.90 16.65 -24.58
#